data_AF-A0A8J6R089-F1
#
_entry.id   AF-A0A8J6R089-F1
#
_cell.length_a   1.000
_cell.length_b   1.000
_cell.length_c   1.000
_cell.angle_alpha   90.00
_cell.angle_beta   90.00
_cell.angle_gamma   90.00
#
_symmetry.space_group_name_H-M   'P 1'
#
loop_
_entity.id
_entity.type
_entity.pdbx_description
1 polymer ?
#
loop_
_entity_poly.entity_id
_entity_poly.type
_entity_poly.pdbx_seq_one_letter_code
_entity_poly.pdbx_strand_id
1 'polypeptide(L)' 'MTTLLSLLLLGAYAGGAWKFWSGFRRTNFSQGRIYLGLLWPVLIVNKSYRQNFTKALKG' A
#
# COMPACT_ATOMS: atom_id res chain seq x y z
N MET A 1 19.47 9.25 -16.37
CA MET A 1 19.67 8.33 -15.23
C MET A 1 18.60 8.47 -14.15
N THR A 2 18.06 9.67 -13.90
CA THR A 2 16.98 9.92 -12.92
C THR A 2 15.58 9.47 -13.34
N THR A 3 15.29 9.44 -14.64
CA THR A 3 13.94 9.10 -15.16
C THR A 3 13.54 7.66 -14.86
N LEU A 4 14.43 6.68 -15.07
CA LEU A 4 14.13 5.27 -14.85
C LEU A 4 13.85 4.98 -13.37
N LEU A 5 14.66 5.57 -12.47
CA LEU A 5 14.51 5.40 -11.04
C LEU A 5 13.22 6.06 -10.54
N SER A 6 12.86 7.22 -11.09
CA SER A 6 11.60 7.90 -10.78
C SER A 6 10.38 7.07 -11.24
N LEU A 7 10.44 6.47 -12.43
CA LEU A 7 9.39 5.59 -12.94
C LEU A 7 9.25 4.32 -12.10
N LEU A 8 10.35 3.72 -11.66
CA LEU A 8 10.32 2.56 -10.75
C LEU A 8 9.69 2.92 -9.41
N LEU A 9 10.05 4.07 -8.83
CA LEU A 9 9.47 4.53 -7.57
C LEU A 9 7.97 4.83 -7.71
N LEU A 10 7.55 5.51 -8.78
CA LEU A 10 6.15 5.76 -9.10
C LEU A 10 5.38 4.46 -9.30
N GLY A 11 5.95 3.51 -10.04
CA GLY A 11 5.36 2.19 -10.27
C GLY A 11 5.20 1.39 -8.98
N ALA A 12 6.22 1.38 -8.12
CA ALA A 12 6.15 0.73 -6.81
C ALA A 12 5.11 1.41 -5.89
N TYR A 13 5.09 2.74 -5.86
CA TYR A 13 4.11 3.52 -5.10
C TYR A 13 2.67 3.22 -5.53
N ALA A 14 2.38 3.37 -6.82
CA ALA A 14 1.06 3.13 -7.38
C ALA A 14 0.66 1.65 -7.26
N GLY A 15 1.60 0.73 -7.52
CA GLY A 15 1.38 -0.71 -7.41
C GLY A 15 1.06 -1.16 -5.98
N GLY A 16 1.76 -0.63 -4.99
CA GLY A 16 1.48 -0.87 -3.57
C GLY A 16 0.09 -0.40 -3.15
N ALA A 17 -0.26 0.84 -3.51
CA ALA A 17 -1.58 1.41 -3.24
C ALA A 17 -2.70 0.60 -3.92
N TRP A 18 -2.52 0.24 -5.20
CA TRP A 18 -3.50 -0.52 -5.96
C TRP A 18 -3.74 -1.91 -5.38
N LYS A 19 -2.68 -2.67 -5.06
CA LYS A 19 -2.82 -3.98 -4.41
C LYS A 19 -3.45 -3.89 -3.02
N PHE A 20 -3.11 -2.86 -2.25
CA PHE A 20 -3.77 -2.64 -0.95
C PHE A 20 -5.26 -2.37 -1.12
N TRP A 21 -5.64 -1.53 -2.10
CA TRP A 21 -7.03 -1.24 -2.38
C TRP A 21 -7.81 -2.46 -2.88
N SER A 22 -7.22 -3.34 -3.69
CA SER A 22 -7.90 -4.55 -4.16
C SER A 22 -8.13 -5.54 -3.01
N GLY A 23 -7.14 -5.71 -2.13
CA GLY A 23 -7.22 -6.58 -0.95
C GLY A 23 -7.83 -5.98 0.30
N PHE A 24 -8.29 -4.72 0.28
CA PHE A 24 -8.73 -3.97 1.46
C PHE A 24 -9.78 -4.71 2.30
N ARG A 25 -10.67 -5.47 1.66
CA ARG A 25 -11.72 -6.26 2.31
C ARG A 25 -11.20 -7.35 3.26
N ARG A 26 -9.93 -7.75 3.13
CA ARG A 26 -9.28 -8.76 4.00
C ARG A 26 -8.53 -8.14 5.17
N THR A 27 -8.46 -6.81 5.21
CA THR A 27 -7.87 -6.08 6.34
C THR A 27 -8.87 -5.97 7.47
N ASN A 28 -8.38 -5.64 8.66
CA ASN A 28 -9.22 -5.35 9.81
C ASN A 28 -9.75 -3.89 9.78
N PHE A 29 -9.51 -3.14 8.71
CA PHE A 29 -9.96 -1.75 8.59
C PHE A 29 -11.40 -1.72 8.04
N SER A 30 -12.30 -1.06 8.76
CA SER A 30 -13.67 -0.81 8.30
C SER A 30 -13.76 0.40 7.36
N GLN A 31 -12.84 1.37 7.50
CA GLN A 31 -12.83 2.62 6.76
C GLN A 31 -11.42 3.05 6.40
N GLY A 32 -11.33 4.03 5.51
CA GLY A 32 -10.05 4.67 5.21
C GLY A 32 -9.21 4.05 4.12
N ARG A 33 -9.81 3.21 3.27
CA ARG A 33 -9.18 2.58 2.10
C ARG A 33 -8.27 3.53 1.33
N ILE A 34 -8.76 4.73 1.01
CA ILE A 34 -8.04 5.71 0.18
C ILE A 34 -6.80 6.24 0.92
N TYR A 35 -6.97 6.87 2.09
CA TYR A 35 -5.83 7.48 2.80
C TYR A 35 -4.83 6.44 3.30
N LEU A 36 -5.30 5.29 3.80
CA LEU A 36 -4.43 4.18 4.22
C LEU A 36 -3.64 3.62 3.05
N GLY A 37 -4.23 3.54 1.86
CA GLY A 37 -3.55 3.08 0.67
C GLY A 37 -2.58 4.08 0.07
N LEU A 38 -2.86 5.39 0.11
CA LEU A 38 -1.92 6.42 -0.39
C LEU A 38 -0.75 6.62 0.56
N LEU A 39 -0.99 6.61 1.88
CA LEU A 39 0.05 6.81 2.89
C LEU A 39 0.85 5.53 3.20
N TRP A 40 0.70 4.48 2.37
CA TRP A 40 1.31 3.19 2.62
C TRP A 40 2.82 3.19 2.87
N PRO A 41 3.66 4.00 2.17
CA PRO A 41 5.11 3.97 2.38
C PRO A 41 5.48 4.48 3.78
N VAL A 42 4.71 5.44 4.29
CA VAL A 42 4.92 6.03 5.62
C VAL A 42 4.37 5.10 6.69
N LEU A 43 3.21 4.48 6.45
CA LEU A 43 2.54 3.65 7.44
C LEU A 43 3.17 2.26 7.62
N ILE A 44 4.05 1.80 6.71
CA ILE A 44 4.67 0.47 6.78
C ILE A 44 5.58 0.26 8.00
N VAL A 45 6.05 1.35 8.62
CA VAL A 45 6.81 1.33 9.88
C VAL A 45 5.95 0.86 11.06
N ASN A 46 4.63 1.09 11.00
CA ASN A 46 3.69 0.65 12.01
C ASN A 46 3.40 -0.85 11.87
N LYS A 47 3.62 -1.63 12.94
CA LYS A 47 3.42 -3.08 12.96
C LYS A 47 1.99 -3.50 12.59
N SER A 48 0.98 -2.83 13.13
CA SER A 48 -0.43 -3.14 12.86
C SER A 48 -0.79 -2.85 11.41
N TYR A 49 -0.35 -1.70 10.88
CA TYR A 49 -0.57 -1.37 9.48
C TYR A 49 0.12 -2.39 8.57
N ARG A 50 1.40 -2.71 8.81
CA ARG A 50 2.15 -3.69 8.01
C ARG A 50 1.47 -5.05 7.94
N GLN A 51 0.94 -5.55 9.07
CA GLN A 51 0.19 -6.81 9.09
C GLN A 51 -1.05 -6.75 8.20
N ASN A 52 -1.82 -5.66 8.27
CA ASN A 52 -3.00 -5.47 7.42
C ASN A 52 -2.62 -5.27 5.94
N PHE A 53 -1.53 -4.56 5.67
CA PHE A 53 -0.99 -4.39 4.32
C PHE A 53 -0.62 -5.75 3.71
N THR A 54 0.09 -6.61 4.46
CA THR A 54 0.40 -7.97 4.02
C THR A 54 -0.86 -8.82 3.80
N LYS A 55 -1.90 -8.69 4.63
CA LYS A 55 -3.19 -9.36 4.40
C LYS A 55 -3.85 -8.92 3.09
N ALA A 56 -3.80 -7.62 2.77
CA ALA A 56 -4.33 -7.10 1.52
C ALA A 56 -3.51 -7.57 0.30
N LEU A 57 -2.18 -7.66 0.43
CA LEU A 57 -1.29 -8.14 -0.64
C LEU A 57 -1.46 -9.64 -0.94
N LYS A 58 -1.79 -10.45 0.06
CA LYS A 58 -2.02 -11.90 -0.06
C LYS A 58 -3.42 -12.22 -0.63
N GLY A 59 -3.88 -11.41 -1.60
CA GLY A 59 -5.05 -11.70 -2.43
C GLY A 59 -5.10 -13.16 -2.87
#